data_AF-A0A7X2NII9-F1
#
_entry.id   AF-A0A7X2NII9-F1
#
_cell.length_a   1.000
_cell.length_b   1.000
_cell.length_c   1.000
_cell.angle_alpha   90.00
_cell.angle_beta   90.00
_cell.angle_gamma   90.00
#
_symmetry.space_group_name_H-M   'P 1'
#
loop_
_entity.id
_entity.type
_entity.pdbx_description
1 polymer ?
#
loop_
_entity_poly.entity_id
_entity_poly.type
_entity_poly.pdbx_seq_one_letter_code
_entity_poly.pdbx_strand_id
1 'polypeptide(L)'
;MIEQDTIKLLRECDAGIQMGIASIDDVLDYTHSDTLKQCLAECKNQHIQMKEEIKILLEKYHDEGKASNPIAQSMSWSKSRVKLAMNKSDQTIADLMTDGSNMGVKSLHKYLNQYKAASEQSKNITKRLINLEEKLAMDMRQFL
;
A
#
# COMPACT_ATOMS: atom_id res chain seq x y z
N MET A 1 3.91 3.68 -25.51
CA MET A 1 5.38 3.83 -25.45
C MET A 1 5.87 3.30 -24.11
N ILE A 2 6.99 2.58 -24.06
CA ILE A 2 7.52 1.92 -22.84
C ILE A 2 7.63 2.88 -21.65
N GLU A 3 8.09 4.10 -21.90
CA GLU A 3 8.28 5.14 -20.89
C GLU A 3 6.97 5.58 -20.23
N GLN A 4 5.91 5.80 -21.02
CA GLN A 4 4.60 6.21 -20.48
C GLN A 4 3.94 5.12 -19.61
N ASP A 5 4.03 3.85 -20.01
CA ASP A 5 3.51 2.74 -19.22
C ASP A 5 4.29 2.58 -17.91
N THR A 6 5.61 2.79 -17.96
CA THR A 6 6.49 2.77 -16.78
C THR A 6 6.10 3.85 -15.77
N ILE A 7 5.97 5.10 -16.22
CA ILE A 7 5.59 6.22 -15.34
C ILE A 7 4.21 5.99 -14.72
N LYS A 8 3.23 5.55 -15.51
CA LYS A 8 1.88 5.27 -15.01
C LYS A 8 1.88 4.15 -13.96
N LEU A 9 2.59 3.05 -14.22
CA LEU A 9 2.69 1.94 -13.26
C LEU A 9 3.35 2.40 -11.95
N LEU A 10 4.45 3.14 -12.02
CA LEU A 10 5.14 3.66 -10.84
C LEU A 10 4.28 4.64 -10.03
N ARG A 11 3.51 5.51 -10.69
CA ARG A 11 2.57 6.43 -10.02
C ARG A 11 1.45 5.70 -9.29
N GLU A 12 0.93 4.63 -9.86
CA GLU A 12 -0.09 3.82 -9.19
C GLU A 12 0.49 3.05 -7.99
N CYS A 13 1.73 2.57 -8.09
CA CYS A 13 2.43 1.96 -6.94
C CYS A 13 2.70 2.99 -5.83
N ASP A 14 3.19 4.19 -6.15
CA ASP A 14 3.39 5.26 -5.16
C ASP A 14 2.09 5.63 -4.44
N ALA A 15 0.99 5.79 -5.19
CA ALA A 15 -0.31 6.07 -4.58
C ALA A 15 -0.77 4.93 -3.66
N GLY A 16 -0.64 3.68 -4.08
CA GLY A 16 -0.97 2.51 -3.26
C GLY A 16 -0.14 2.44 -1.97
N ILE A 17 1.16 2.68 -2.06
CA ILE A 17 2.08 2.70 -0.91
C ILE A 17 1.70 3.81 0.08
N GLN A 18 1.41 5.02 -0.41
CA GLN A 18 0.99 6.12 0.44
C GLN A 18 -0.31 5.82 1.18
N MET A 19 -1.26 5.16 0.50
CA MET A 19 -2.50 4.70 1.12
C MET A 19 -2.23 3.63 2.19
N GLY A 20 -1.38 2.64 1.91
CA GLY A 20 -1.00 1.62 2.89
C GLY A 20 -0.38 2.21 4.15
N ILE A 21 0.58 3.14 4.00
CA ILE A 21 1.21 3.85 5.13
C ILE A 21 0.16 4.59 5.96
N ALA A 22 -0.72 5.36 5.33
CA ALA A 22 -1.75 6.13 6.03
C ALA A 22 -2.74 5.22 6.78
N SER A 23 -3.18 4.12 6.14
CA SER A 23 -4.08 3.14 6.76
C SER A 23 -3.45 2.45 7.97
N ILE A 24 -2.16 2.13 7.91
CA ILE A 24 -1.43 1.56 9.05
C ILE A 24 -1.33 2.59 10.18
N ASP A 25 -0.97 3.84 9.87
CA ASP A 25 -0.88 4.91 10.87
C ASP A 25 -2.20 5.17 11.60
N ASP A 26 -3.32 5.07 10.89
CA ASP A 26 -4.65 5.25 11.47
C ASP A 26 -5.01 4.15 12.51
N VAL A 27 -4.36 2.98 12.48
CA VAL A 27 -4.69 1.84 13.37
C VAL A 27 -3.61 1.50 14.38
N LEU A 28 -2.35 1.91 14.16
CA LEU A 28 -1.18 1.48 14.94
C LEU A 28 -1.24 1.90 16.42
N ASP A 29 -1.87 3.03 16.73
CA ASP A 29 -2.08 3.50 18.11
C ASP A 29 -3.19 2.74 18.85
N TYR A 30 -3.92 1.88 18.14
CA TYR A 30 -5.08 1.16 18.69
C TYR A 30 -4.91 -0.36 18.73
N THR A 31 -3.75 -0.87 18.32
CA THR A 31 -3.38 -2.27 18.50
C THR A 31 -3.11 -2.56 19.97
N HIS A 32 -3.65 -3.66 20.48
CA HIS A 32 -3.43 -4.15 21.84
C HIS A 32 -2.30 -5.19 21.90
N SER A 33 -2.19 -6.03 20.87
CA SER A 33 -1.10 -7.00 20.72
C SER A 33 0.18 -6.32 20.24
N ASP A 34 1.26 -6.49 21.01
CA ASP A 34 2.61 -6.08 20.60
C ASP A 34 3.04 -6.77 19.30
N THR A 35 2.64 -8.03 19.10
CA THR A 35 2.93 -8.77 17.86
C THR A 35 2.24 -8.12 16.66
N LEU A 36 0.95 -7.79 16.78
CA LEU A 36 0.23 -7.10 15.70
C LEU A 36 0.87 -5.75 15.40
N LYS A 37 1.18 -4.97 16.44
CA LYS A 37 1.86 -3.67 16.31
C LYS A 37 3.18 -3.80 15.57
N GLN A 38 3.99 -4.82 15.89
CA GLN A 38 5.25 -5.08 15.24
C GLN A 38 5.07 -5.45 13.76
N CYS A 39 4.13 -6.33 13.42
CA CYS A 39 3.82 -6.68 12.03
C CYS A 39 3.44 -5.44 11.20
N LEU A 40 2.57 -4.59 11.73
CA LEU A 40 2.15 -3.36 11.05
C LEU A 40 3.30 -2.35 10.90
N ALA A 41 4.12 -2.17 11.94
CA ALA A 41 5.28 -1.29 11.89
C ALA A 41 6.33 -1.77 10.87
N GLU A 42 6.61 -3.08 10.81
CA GLU A 42 7.52 -3.66 9.81
C GLU A 42 6.99 -3.44 8.39
N CYS A 43 5.70 -3.74 8.17
CA CYS A 43 5.07 -3.53 6.87
C CYS A 43 5.11 -2.06 6.44
N LYS A 44 4.81 -1.12 7.35
CA LYS A 44 4.93 0.33 7.10
C LYS A 44 6.35 0.73 6.71
N ASN A 45 7.36 0.21 7.40
CA ASN A 45 8.76 0.53 7.09
C ASN A 45 9.17 0.01 5.71
N GLN A 46 8.73 -1.18 5.32
CA GLN A 46 8.96 -1.72 3.98
C GLN A 46 8.28 -0.89 2.89
N HIS A 47 7.06 -0.41 3.15
CA HIS A 47 6.36 0.54 2.29
C HIS A 47 7.16 1.85 2.11
N ILE A 48 7.70 2.42 3.21
CA ILE A 48 8.52 3.64 3.16
C ILE A 48 9.78 3.44 2.31
N GLN A 49 10.47 2.30 2.48
CA GLN A 49 11.66 1.98 1.69
C GLN A 49 11.33 1.87 0.19
N MET A 50 10.25 1.16 -0.16
CA MET A 50 9.82 1.06 -1.56
C MET A 50 9.35 2.40 -2.14
N LYS A 51 8.75 3.28 -1.33
CA LYS A 51 8.38 4.63 -1.76
C LYS A 51 9.60 5.40 -2.24
N GLU A 52 10.69 5.35 -1.49
CA GLU A 52 11.93 6.03 -1.85
C GLU A 52 12.53 5.46 -3.15
N GLU A 53 12.53 4.13 -3.30
CA GLU A 53 12.97 3.48 -4.54
C GLU A 53 12.14 3.93 -5.76
N ILE A 54 10.82 4.02 -5.62
CA ILE A 54 9.92 4.48 -6.69
C ILE A 54 10.14 5.95 -7.01
N LYS A 55 10.33 6.79 -5.99
CA LYS A 55 10.60 8.21 -6.18
C LYS A 55 11.88 8.44 -6.99
N ILE A 56 12.97 7.76 -6.63
CA ILE A 56 14.24 7.80 -7.37
C ILE A 56 14.04 7.39 -8.84
N LEU A 57 13.14 6.44 -9.11
CA LEU A 57 12.85 6.05 -10.50
C LEU A 57 12.00 7.07 -11.25
N LEU A 58 10.98 7.65 -10.63
CA LEU A 58 10.15 8.68 -11.23
C LEU A 58 10.96 9.94 -11.56
N GLU A 59 11.89 10.33 -10.69
CA GLU A 59 12.81 11.46 -10.92
C GLU A 59 13.65 11.28 -12.18
N LYS A 60 14.05 10.04 -12.53
CA LYS A 60 14.79 9.75 -13.78
C LYS A 60 13.96 10.00 -15.04
N TYR A 61 12.64 9.96 -14.93
CA TYR A 61 11.72 10.27 -16.03
C TYR A 61 11.24 11.73 -15.99
N HIS A 62 11.89 12.59 -15.18
CA HIS A 62 11.47 13.97 -14.92
C HIS A 62 10.01 14.07 -14.42
N ASP A 63 9.56 13.03 -13.73
CA ASP A 63 8.21 12.94 -13.19
C ASP A 63 8.26 13.15 -11.67
N GLU A 64 7.51 14.13 -11.16
CA GLU A 64 7.41 14.38 -9.72
C GLU A 64 6.54 13.33 -8.98
N GLY A 65 6.14 12.26 -9.67
CA GLY A 65 5.15 11.30 -9.21
C GLY A 65 3.74 11.85 -9.33
N LYS A 66 2.78 11.20 -8.66
CA LYS A 66 1.39 11.63 -8.68
C LYS A 66 1.25 12.76 -7.65
N ALA A 67 1.42 14.01 -8.11
CA ALA A 67 1.18 15.20 -7.29
C ALA A 67 -0.19 15.08 -6.60
N SER A 68 -0.17 15.28 -5.29
CA SER A 68 -1.25 14.99 -4.35
C SER A 68 -2.55 15.71 -4.70
N ASN A 69 -3.43 15.02 -5.43
CA ASN A 69 -4.87 15.12 -5.27
C ASN A 69 -5.62 13.78 -4.96
N PRO A 70 -4.99 12.68 -4.47
CA PRO A 70 -5.74 11.52 -3.94
C PRO A 70 -5.97 11.54 -2.42
N ILE A 71 -5.30 12.42 -1.65
CA ILE A 71 -5.42 12.46 -0.18
C ILE A 71 -6.87 12.72 0.27
N ALA A 72 -7.66 13.43 -0.53
CA ALA A 72 -9.05 13.71 -0.25
C ALA A 72 -9.95 12.45 -0.26
N GLN A 73 -9.65 11.45 -1.10
CA GLN A 73 -10.39 10.18 -1.11
C GLN A 73 -9.88 9.20 -0.07
N SER A 74 -8.56 9.15 0.16
CA SER A 74 -7.99 8.34 1.26
C SER A 74 -8.46 8.83 2.63
N MET A 75 -8.62 10.14 2.83
CA MET A 75 -9.22 10.69 4.05
C MET A 75 -10.70 10.30 4.25
N SER A 76 -11.44 9.92 3.19
CA SER A 76 -12.88 9.62 3.28
C SER A 76 -13.20 8.16 3.63
N TRP A 77 -12.40 7.17 3.21
CA TRP A 77 -12.63 5.76 3.57
C TRP A 77 -12.04 5.42 4.96
N SER A 78 -10.86 5.95 5.28
CA SER A 78 -10.18 5.67 6.55
C SER A 78 -10.89 6.29 7.75
N LYS A 79 -11.21 7.61 7.73
CA LYS A 79 -11.89 8.27 8.86
C LYS A 79 -13.26 7.69 9.18
N SER A 80 -14.00 7.21 8.18
CA SER A 80 -15.34 6.65 8.37
C SER A 80 -15.27 5.23 8.96
N ARG A 81 -14.34 4.39 8.48
CA ARG A 81 -14.12 3.04 9.03
C ARG A 81 -13.41 3.04 10.39
N VAL A 82 -12.51 3.99 10.66
CA VAL A 82 -11.85 4.17 11.96
C VAL A 82 -12.84 4.65 13.04
N LYS A 83 -13.85 5.45 12.67
CA LYS A 83 -14.98 5.78 13.57
C LYS A 83 -15.88 4.56 13.84
N LEU A 84 -16.10 3.69 12.85
CA LEU A 84 -16.80 2.41 13.03
C LEU A 84 -15.99 1.40 13.86
N ALA A 85 -14.66 1.49 13.81
CA ALA A 85 -13.77 0.71 14.63
C ALA A 85 -13.78 1.13 16.11
N MET A 86 -14.66 2.02 16.61
CA MET A 86 -14.78 2.32 18.05
C MET A 86 -15.02 1.08 18.96
N ASN A 87 -15.19 -0.12 18.38
CA ASN A 87 -15.18 -1.44 19.01
C ASN A 87 -13.77 -2.11 19.09
N LYS A 88 -12.68 -1.32 19.12
CA LYS A 88 -11.27 -1.70 18.83
C LYS A 88 -10.78 -2.98 19.52
N SER A 89 -10.81 -4.09 18.79
CA SER A 89 -10.02 -5.30 19.05
C SER A 89 -8.96 -5.48 17.95
N ASP A 90 -7.91 -6.23 18.26
CA ASP A 90 -6.90 -6.62 17.28
C ASP A 90 -7.51 -7.36 16.08
N GLN A 91 -8.60 -8.10 16.31
CA GLN A 91 -9.37 -8.78 15.26
C GLN A 91 -9.97 -7.81 14.24
N THR A 92 -10.60 -6.72 14.69
CA THR A 92 -11.17 -5.72 13.77
C THR A 92 -10.08 -5.00 12.97
N ILE A 93 -8.91 -4.78 13.57
CA ILE A 93 -7.76 -4.19 12.87
C ILE A 93 -7.23 -5.17 11.82
N ALA A 94 -7.06 -6.44 12.19
CA ALA A 94 -6.58 -7.49 11.30
C ALA A 94 -7.52 -7.73 10.11
N ASP A 95 -8.84 -7.71 10.33
CA ASP A 95 -9.86 -7.76 9.28
C ASP A 95 -9.69 -6.59 8.29
N LEU A 96 -9.59 -5.36 8.81
CA LEU A 96 -9.46 -4.15 7.99
C LEU A 96 -8.17 -4.17 7.16
N MET A 97 -7.05 -4.59 7.75
CA MET A 97 -5.77 -4.69 7.05
C MET A 97 -5.79 -5.79 5.99
N THR A 98 -6.41 -6.94 6.28
CA THR A 98 -6.58 -8.04 5.33
C THR A 98 -7.37 -7.60 4.10
N ASP A 99 -8.50 -6.91 4.30
CA ASP A 99 -9.32 -6.36 3.21
C ASP A 99 -8.55 -5.34 2.35
N GLY A 100 -7.82 -4.44 3.02
CA GLY A 100 -6.98 -3.44 2.37
C GLY A 100 -5.91 -4.07 1.48
N SER A 101 -5.16 -5.03 2.02
CA SER A 101 -4.10 -5.71 1.29
C SER A 101 -4.63 -6.55 0.13
N ASN A 102 -5.73 -7.28 0.31
CA ASN A 102 -6.37 -8.03 -0.78
C ASN A 102 -6.81 -7.10 -1.93
N MET A 103 -7.32 -5.91 -1.60
CA MET A 103 -7.65 -4.89 -2.59
C MET A 103 -6.40 -4.33 -3.30
N GLY A 104 -5.32 -4.12 -2.56
CA GLY A 104 -4.01 -3.73 -3.07
C GLY A 104 -3.49 -4.74 -4.09
N VAL A 105 -3.36 -6.02 -3.69
CA VAL A 105 -2.92 -7.14 -4.55
C VAL A 105 -3.71 -7.18 -5.86
N LYS A 106 -5.05 -7.15 -5.76
CA LYS A 106 -5.92 -7.16 -6.94
C LYS A 106 -5.65 -5.98 -7.88
N SER A 107 -5.46 -4.78 -7.32
CA SER A 107 -5.23 -3.56 -8.11
C SER A 107 -3.86 -3.57 -8.78
N LEU A 108 -2.82 -3.99 -8.06
CA LEU A 108 -1.47 -4.10 -8.58
C LEU A 108 -1.36 -5.12 -9.72
N HIS A 109 -2.02 -6.28 -9.60
CA HIS A 109 -2.10 -7.23 -10.71
C HIS A 109 -2.83 -6.65 -11.93
N LYS A 110 -3.89 -5.88 -11.73
CA LYS A 110 -4.56 -5.17 -12.84
C LYS A 110 -3.61 -4.20 -13.53
N TYR A 111 -2.83 -3.43 -12.76
CA TYR A 111 -1.86 -2.49 -13.33
C TYR A 111 -0.75 -3.19 -14.11
N LEU A 112 -0.22 -4.32 -13.62
CA LEU A 112 0.74 -5.14 -14.38
C LEU A 112 0.15 -5.63 -15.72
N ASN A 113 -1.12 -6.02 -15.73
CA ASN A 113 -1.80 -6.47 -16.94
C ASN A 113 -2.14 -5.33 -17.90
N GLN A 114 -2.37 -4.13 -17.38
CA GLN A 114 -2.69 -2.93 -18.15
C GLN A 114 -1.44 -2.30 -18.77
N TYR A 115 -0.36 -2.15 -18.01
CA TYR A 115 0.88 -1.47 -18.41
C TYR A 115 1.93 -2.48 -18.91
N LYS A 116 1.59 -3.27 -19.92
CA LYS A 116 2.44 -4.38 -20.41
C LYS A 116 3.79 -3.91 -20.95
N ALA A 117 3.86 -2.68 -21.47
CA ALA A 117 5.09 -2.12 -22.00
C ALA A 117 5.95 -1.44 -20.93
N ALA A 118 5.55 -1.45 -19.65
CA ALA A 118 6.36 -0.89 -18.57
C ALA A 118 7.72 -1.61 -18.48
N SER A 119 8.74 -0.89 -18.02
CA SER A 119 10.09 -1.42 -17.86
C SER A 119 10.11 -2.60 -16.89
N GLU A 120 10.99 -3.57 -17.12
CA GLU A 120 11.12 -4.73 -16.23
C GLU A 120 11.46 -4.33 -14.78
N GLN A 121 12.22 -3.23 -14.60
CA GLN A 121 12.49 -2.68 -13.28
C GLN A 121 11.21 -2.25 -12.55
N SER A 122 10.32 -1.50 -13.21
CA SER A 122 9.05 -1.07 -12.61
C SER A 122 8.09 -2.23 -12.33
N LYS A 123 8.05 -3.23 -13.22
CA LYS A 123 7.29 -4.46 -12.99
C LYS A 123 7.82 -5.25 -11.81
N ASN A 124 9.15 -5.32 -11.62
CA ASN A 124 9.75 -6.01 -10.49
C ASN A 124 9.41 -5.33 -9.15
N ILE A 125 9.44 -4.00 -9.10
CA ILE A 125 8.98 -3.25 -7.91
C ILE A 125 7.51 -3.52 -7.62
N THR A 126 6.66 -3.53 -8.65
CA THR A 126 5.24 -3.83 -8.48
C THR A 126 5.02 -5.23 -7.92
N LYS A 127 5.78 -6.24 -8.38
CA LYS A 127 5.73 -7.61 -7.85
C LYS A 127 6.21 -7.69 -6.40
N ARG A 128 7.25 -6.93 -6.03
CA ARG A 128 7.69 -6.83 -4.63
C ARG A 128 6.61 -6.22 -3.74
N LEU A 129 5.91 -5.19 -4.21
CA LEU A 129 4.78 -4.59 -3.50
C LEU A 129 3.61 -5.58 -3.36
N ILE A 130 3.28 -6.34 -4.41
CA ILE A 130 2.28 -7.43 -4.33
C ILE A 130 2.65 -8.42 -3.23
N ASN A 131 3.89 -8.90 -3.22
CA ASN A 131 4.34 -9.86 -2.21
C ASN A 131 4.27 -9.29 -0.79
N LEU A 132 4.53 -7.98 -0.63
CA LEU A 132 4.40 -7.33 0.67
C LEU A 132 2.94 -7.32 1.15
N GLU A 133 2.00 -6.97 0.27
CA GLU A 133 0.57 -6.97 0.60
C GLU A 133 0.04 -8.39 0.89
N GLU A 134 0.46 -9.38 0.11
CA GLU A 134 0.13 -10.79 0.36
C GLU A 134 0.69 -11.28 1.70
N LYS A 135 1.92 -10.89 2.03
CA LYS A 135 2.54 -11.20 3.33
C LYS A 135 1.75 -10.58 4.46
N LEU A 136 1.40 -9.29 4.36
CA LEU A 136 0.61 -8.62 5.40
C LEU A 136 -0.74 -9.34 5.62
N ALA A 137 -1.46 -9.66 4.55
CA ALA A 137 -2.72 -10.40 4.65
C ALA A 137 -2.54 -11.80 5.26
N MET A 138 -1.39 -12.46 5.04
CA MET A 138 -1.07 -13.74 5.68
C MET A 138 -0.78 -13.57 7.17
N ASP A 139 0.02 -12.56 7.53
CA ASP A 139 0.42 -12.27 8.92
C ASP A 139 -0.78 -11.88 9.78
N MET A 140 -1.81 -11.24 9.20
CA MET A 140 -3.05 -10.87 9.89
C MET A 140 -3.90 -12.07 10.33
N ARG A 141 -3.77 -13.23 9.68
CA ARG A 141 -4.65 -14.40 9.93
C ARG A 141 -4.61 -14.91 11.36
N GLN A 142 -3.50 -14.71 12.07
CA GLN A 142 -3.36 -15.15 13.46
C GLN A 142 -4.15 -14.29 14.46
N PHE A 143 -4.67 -13.14 14.02
CA PHE A 143 -5.43 -12.20 14.83
C PHE A 143 -6.92 -12.17 14.48
N LEU A 144 -7.35 -12.95 13.47
CA LEU A 144 -8.74 -13.11 13.03
C LEU A 144 -9.51 -14.13 13.87
#